data_AF-A0A3R9VHN2-F1
#
_entry.id   AF-A0A3R9VHN2-F1
#
_cell.length_a   1.000
_cell.length_b   1.000
_cell.length_c   1.000
_cell.angle_alpha   90.00
_cell.angle_beta   90.00
_cell.angle_gamma   90.00
#
_symmetry.space_group_name_H-M   'P 1'
#
loop_
_entity.id
_entity.type
_entity.pdbx_description
1 polymer ?
#
loop_
_entity_poly.entity_id
_entity_poly.type
_entity_poly.pdbx_seq_one_letter_code
_entity_poly.pdbx_strand_id
1 'polypeptide(L)'
;MTTVCALAPQAAEASETSEPPPVPAPVLAVSADGAYAARLAGEGEARYPERWTLGGPEPYAVPLPLAQPEEADSEVLALADGQVLIHRRVADRHEFSLLYPSGAASGPRTGEFRLGSVDAEEGLRVRLLPPPPDGCGAFALAVGAGESTVWRVAGGSGGPERVAVVPGRCSGGVWLDRTGRLLALDREADGRTKAVAVDLGRGGVVSPLLQIAEDSDDRLLLAAPDSGLLLIRSDAPGEPRLGWGVLGSERPVRFPECLRLEDAHPFAVQPGQVLMPETCGVALRVGDGGLALWRPADRYVFRLGAPEGWLGSGLWTPDGRLCLPYATPGVPCGVVSLSQPAAPPPPVRVDPPPAPAPRPVPLQQAPLG
;
A
#
# COMPACT_ATOMS: atom_id res chain seq x y z
N MET A 1 56.99 37.47 14.67
CA MET A 1 55.74 38.02 15.23
C MET A 1 54.69 37.89 14.15
N THR A 2 53.94 36.78 14.16
CA THR A 2 52.88 36.53 13.17
C THR A 2 51.68 35.98 13.94
N THR A 3 50.70 36.86 14.14
CA THR A 3 49.40 36.58 14.75
C THR A 3 48.61 35.68 13.81
N VAL A 4 48.16 34.52 14.31
CA VAL A 4 47.15 33.70 13.64
C VAL A 4 45.83 33.89 14.39
N CYS A 5 44.88 34.53 13.74
CA CYS A 5 43.54 34.77 14.26
C CYS A 5 42.71 33.48 14.30
N ALA A 6 41.96 33.30 15.39
CA ALA A 6 40.98 32.25 15.58
C ALA A 6 39.73 32.49 14.71
N LEU A 7 39.24 31.43 14.08
CA LEU A 7 37.91 31.38 13.45
C LEU A 7 36.98 30.60 14.38
N ALA A 8 35.86 31.25 14.73
CA ALA A 8 34.81 30.73 15.60
C ALA A 8 34.05 29.54 14.97
N PRO A 9 33.45 28.64 15.76
CA PRO A 9 32.63 27.56 15.25
C PRO A 9 31.30 28.10 14.71
N GLN A 10 31.02 27.79 13.45
CA GLN A 10 29.79 28.14 12.76
C GLN A 10 28.66 27.21 13.27
N ALA A 11 27.57 27.82 13.74
CA ALA A 11 26.39 27.11 14.19
C ALA A 11 25.81 26.28 13.03
N ALA A 12 25.60 24.99 13.26
CA ALA A 12 24.90 24.11 12.35
C ALA A 12 23.44 24.57 12.25
N GLU A 13 23.07 25.10 11.08
CA GLU A 13 21.68 25.35 10.72
C GLU A 13 20.94 24.01 10.69
N ALA A 14 19.84 23.94 11.44
CA ALA A 14 18.95 22.79 11.47
C ALA A 14 18.36 22.58 10.07
N SER A 15 18.80 21.51 9.42
CA SER A 15 18.34 21.09 8.10
C SER A 15 16.88 20.61 8.19
N GLU A 16 16.05 21.32 7.43
CA GLU A 16 14.79 20.97 6.78
C GLU A 16 14.15 19.62 7.16
N THR A 17 12.92 19.72 7.66
CA THR A 17 11.95 18.65 7.85
C THR A 17 11.91 17.74 6.62
N SER A 18 12.62 16.61 6.68
CA SER A 18 12.66 15.62 5.61
C SER A 18 11.28 14.97 5.49
N GLU A 19 10.48 15.44 4.53
CA GLU A 19 9.33 14.67 4.04
C GLU A 19 9.88 13.31 3.61
N PRO A 20 9.41 12.18 4.18
CA PRO A 20 9.88 10.87 3.76
C PRO A 20 9.55 10.71 2.27
N PRO A 21 10.45 10.12 1.47
CA PRO A 21 10.24 9.98 0.04
C PRO A 21 8.91 9.24 -0.21
N PRO A 22 8.16 9.63 -1.26
CA PRO A 22 6.91 8.97 -1.59
C PRO A 22 7.18 7.48 -1.82
N VAL A 23 6.32 6.63 -1.24
CA VAL A 23 6.36 5.18 -1.48
C VAL A 23 6.26 4.96 -2.99
N PRO A 24 7.18 4.22 -3.63
CA PRO A 24 7.11 3.99 -5.06
C PRO A 24 5.78 3.33 -5.40
N ALA A 25 5.03 3.98 -6.30
CA ALA A 25 3.78 3.44 -6.83
C ALA A 25 4.05 2.06 -7.45
N PRO A 26 3.12 1.09 -7.33
CA PRO A 26 3.32 -0.19 -7.98
C PRO A 26 3.42 0.01 -9.49
N VAL A 27 4.36 -0.68 -10.12
CA VAL A 27 4.54 -0.64 -11.58
C VAL A 27 3.29 -1.15 -12.30
N LEU A 28 2.49 -2.01 -11.64
CA LEU A 28 1.23 -2.56 -12.13
C LEU A 28 0.10 -2.39 -11.10
N ALA A 29 -0.98 -1.72 -11.49
CA ALA A 29 -2.18 -1.53 -10.68
C ALA A 29 -3.23 -2.62 -11.00
N VAL A 30 -3.62 -3.40 -10.00
CA VAL A 30 -4.60 -4.50 -10.12
C VAL A 30 -6.01 -3.97 -9.80
N SER A 31 -7.03 -4.40 -10.54
CA SER A 31 -8.44 -4.06 -10.29
C SER A 31 -8.91 -4.63 -8.95
N ALA A 32 -9.99 -4.07 -8.39
CA ALA A 32 -10.53 -4.47 -7.09
C ALA A 32 -10.87 -5.97 -6.98
N ASP A 33 -11.36 -6.57 -8.06
CA ASP A 33 -11.71 -7.98 -8.16
C ASP A 33 -10.53 -8.88 -8.56
N GLY A 34 -9.37 -8.30 -8.87
CA GLY A 34 -8.19 -9.02 -9.32
C GLY A 34 -8.27 -9.56 -10.75
N ALA A 35 -9.35 -9.30 -11.50
CA ALA A 35 -9.55 -9.86 -12.83
C ALA A 35 -8.69 -9.15 -13.89
N TYR A 36 -8.37 -7.88 -13.68
CA TYR A 36 -7.61 -7.04 -14.60
C TYR A 36 -6.45 -6.34 -13.89
N ALA A 37 -5.48 -5.88 -14.68
CA ALA A 37 -4.46 -4.96 -14.21
C ALA A 37 -4.02 -4.01 -15.32
N ALA A 38 -3.38 -2.90 -14.95
CA ALA A 38 -2.88 -1.91 -15.89
C ALA A 38 -1.50 -1.40 -15.48
N ARG A 39 -0.66 -1.10 -16.47
CA ARG A 39 0.62 -0.41 -16.29
C ARG A 39 0.92 0.51 -17.46
N LEU A 40 1.87 1.42 -17.26
CA LEU A 40 2.59 2.05 -18.37
C LEU A 40 3.78 1.16 -18.75
N ALA A 41 3.71 0.55 -19.93
CA ALA A 41 4.77 -0.27 -20.51
C ALA A 41 5.64 0.56 -21.47
N GLY A 42 6.81 0.04 -21.84
CA GLY A 42 7.78 0.72 -22.68
C GLY A 42 9.00 1.23 -21.91
N GLU A 43 10.00 1.73 -22.63
CA GLU A 43 11.25 2.26 -22.07
C GLU A 43 11.46 3.72 -22.47
N GLY A 44 12.06 4.51 -21.57
CA GLY A 44 12.31 5.94 -21.80
C GLY A 44 11.03 6.72 -22.05
N GLU A 45 11.03 7.51 -23.13
CA GLU A 45 9.96 8.41 -23.56
C GLU A 45 8.85 7.70 -24.37
N ALA A 46 9.01 6.43 -24.71
CA ALA A 46 8.10 5.68 -25.58
C ALA A 46 7.13 4.81 -24.77
N ARG A 47 6.43 5.40 -23.79
CA ARG A 47 5.51 4.65 -22.92
C ARG A 47 4.12 4.54 -23.51
N TYR A 48 3.42 3.45 -23.20
CA TYR A 48 2.03 3.25 -23.57
C TYR A 48 1.27 2.48 -22.49
N PRO A 49 -0.04 2.71 -22.32
CA PRO A 49 -0.86 1.94 -21.40
C PRO A 49 -0.99 0.50 -21.89
N GLU A 50 -0.89 -0.46 -20.97
CA GLU A 50 -1.05 -1.87 -21.24
C GLU A 50 -2.07 -2.45 -20.26
N ARG A 51 -3.07 -3.15 -20.80
CA ARG A 51 -4.10 -3.82 -20.01
C ARG A 51 -3.80 -5.31 -19.91
N TRP A 52 -3.80 -5.83 -18.69
CA TRP A 52 -3.62 -7.23 -18.38
C TRP A 52 -4.97 -7.84 -18.02
N THR A 53 -5.24 -9.04 -18.51
CA THR A 53 -6.33 -9.90 -18.03
C THR A 53 -5.71 -11.02 -17.23
N LEU A 54 -6.06 -11.10 -15.95
CA LEU A 54 -5.49 -12.04 -14.98
C LEU A 54 -6.48 -13.16 -14.61
N GLY A 55 -7.78 -12.89 -14.67
CA GLY A 55 -8.83 -13.84 -14.26
C GLY A 55 -9.17 -14.95 -15.28
N GLY A 56 -8.45 -15.02 -16.40
CA GLY A 56 -8.63 -16.06 -17.44
C GLY A 56 -7.78 -17.32 -17.20
N PRO A 57 -7.99 -18.40 -17.98
CA PRO A 57 -7.17 -19.61 -17.87
C PRO A 57 -5.69 -19.36 -18.20
N GLU A 58 -5.42 -18.40 -19.08
CA GLU A 58 -4.08 -17.91 -19.40
C GLU A 58 -4.06 -16.38 -19.31
N PRO A 59 -3.12 -15.79 -18.54
CA PRO A 59 -2.98 -14.35 -18.48
C PRO A 59 -2.49 -13.82 -19.82
N TYR A 60 -3.02 -12.67 -20.23
CA TYR A 60 -2.55 -12.00 -21.45
C TYR A 60 -2.61 -10.49 -21.27
N ALA A 61 -1.72 -9.80 -21.99
CA ALA A 61 -1.66 -8.35 -22.04
C ALA A 61 -2.07 -7.84 -23.42
N VAL A 62 -2.73 -6.69 -23.44
CA VAL A 62 -3.12 -5.97 -24.65
C VAL A 62 -2.53 -4.56 -24.56
N PRO A 63 -1.65 -4.16 -25.49
CA PRO A 63 -1.18 -2.79 -25.56
C PRO A 63 -2.35 -1.89 -26.00
N LEU A 64 -2.44 -0.71 -25.39
CA LEU A 64 -3.43 0.32 -25.69
C LEU A 64 -2.72 1.58 -26.24
N PRO A 65 -2.04 1.50 -27.40
CA PRO A 65 -1.34 2.64 -27.96
C PRO A 65 -2.33 3.74 -28.35
N LEU A 66 -1.93 4.98 -28.13
CA LEU A 66 -2.63 6.17 -28.61
C LEU A 66 -1.79 6.86 -29.69
N ALA A 67 -2.24 8.03 -30.15
CA ALA A 67 -1.58 8.76 -31.25
C ALA A 67 -0.15 9.21 -30.91
N GLN A 68 0.18 9.30 -29.62
CA GLN A 68 1.49 9.67 -29.09
C GLN A 68 1.83 8.83 -27.87
N PRO A 69 3.13 8.71 -27.51
CA PRO A 69 3.54 8.12 -26.24
C PRO A 69 2.97 8.85 -25.03
N GLU A 70 2.90 8.14 -23.91
CA GLU A 70 2.52 8.69 -22.61
C GLU A 70 3.74 9.17 -21.81
N GLU A 71 3.51 10.20 -21.01
CA GLU A 71 4.51 10.74 -20.10
C GLU A 71 4.82 9.77 -18.95
N ALA A 72 6.00 9.93 -18.34
CA ALA A 72 6.45 9.06 -17.26
C ALA A 72 5.65 9.20 -15.96
N ASP A 73 5.02 10.35 -15.75
CA ASP A 73 4.21 10.71 -14.58
C ASP A 73 2.71 10.49 -14.78
N SER A 74 2.29 9.99 -15.95
CA SER A 74 0.92 9.50 -16.15
C SER A 74 0.63 8.33 -15.20
N GLU A 75 -0.59 8.26 -14.68
CA GLU A 75 -1.03 7.16 -13.81
C GLU A 75 -2.14 6.35 -14.49
N VAL A 76 -2.15 5.03 -14.26
CA VAL A 76 -3.17 4.14 -14.82
C VAL A 76 -3.80 3.25 -13.74
N LEU A 77 -5.09 2.97 -13.91
CA LEU A 77 -5.84 2.00 -13.09
C LEU A 77 -6.66 1.08 -13.97
N ALA A 78 -6.66 -0.22 -13.66
CA ALA A 78 -7.61 -1.14 -14.24
C ALA A 78 -8.95 -1.09 -13.51
N LEU A 79 -10.03 -1.02 -14.28
CA LEU A 79 -11.40 -1.13 -13.77
C LEU A 79 -11.89 -2.58 -13.88
N ALA A 80 -12.90 -2.92 -13.08
CA ALA A 80 -13.46 -4.28 -13.02
C ALA A 80 -14.18 -4.71 -14.31
N ASP A 81 -14.55 -3.76 -15.16
CA ASP A 81 -15.13 -4.03 -16.50
C ASP A 81 -14.06 -4.23 -17.59
N GLY A 82 -12.77 -4.15 -17.22
CA GLY A 82 -11.65 -4.29 -18.13
C GLY A 82 -11.29 -3.03 -18.92
N GLN A 83 -11.88 -1.87 -18.62
CA GLN A 83 -11.37 -0.59 -19.10
C GLN A 83 -10.14 -0.16 -18.28
N VAL A 84 -9.30 0.72 -18.86
CA VAL A 84 -8.16 1.33 -18.18
C VAL A 84 -8.41 2.82 -18.03
N LEU A 85 -8.49 3.31 -16.80
CA LEU A 85 -8.44 4.74 -16.52
C LEU A 85 -6.99 5.22 -16.68
N ILE A 86 -6.79 6.32 -17.39
CA ILE A 86 -5.53 7.05 -17.41
C ILE A 86 -5.73 8.47 -16.88
N HIS A 87 -4.81 8.90 -16.03
CA HIS A 87 -4.64 10.27 -15.55
C HIS A 87 -3.40 10.87 -16.20
N ARG A 88 -3.55 12.08 -16.75
CA ARG A 88 -2.46 12.82 -17.39
C ARG A 88 -2.37 14.23 -16.83
N ARG A 89 -1.15 14.76 -16.75
CA ARG A 89 -0.92 16.19 -16.58
C ARG A 89 -0.72 16.83 -17.95
N VAL A 90 -1.67 17.65 -18.38
CA VAL A 90 -1.63 18.33 -19.68
C VAL A 90 -1.69 19.83 -19.44
N ALA A 91 -0.56 20.51 -19.66
CA ALA A 91 -0.39 21.94 -19.40
C ALA A 91 -0.88 22.34 -17.99
N ASP A 92 -2.02 23.05 -17.91
CA ASP A 92 -2.65 23.58 -16.71
C ASP A 92 -3.78 22.70 -16.17
N ARG A 93 -3.84 21.40 -16.55
CA ARG A 93 -4.93 20.50 -16.18
C ARG A 93 -4.46 19.10 -15.84
N HIS A 94 -5.24 18.42 -15.00
CA HIS A 94 -5.21 16.99 -14.78
C HIS A 94 -6.37 16.35 -15.54
N GLU A 95 -6.08 15.72 -16.69
CA GLU A 95 -7.09 15.06 -17.54
C GLU A 95 -7.28 13.60 -17.16
N PHE A 96 -8.52 13.11 -17.30
CA PHE A 96 -8.90 11.71 -17.08
C PHE A 96 -9.61 11.15 -18.31
N SER A 97 -9.21 9.95 -18.73
CA SER A 97 -9.81 9.25 -19.87
C SER A 97 -9.94 7.75 -19.59
N LEU A 98 -10.97 7.12 -20.16
CA LEU A 98 -11.10 5.66 -20.22
C LEU A 98 -10.56 5.14 -21.54
N LEU A 99 -9.67 4.16 -21.45
CA LEU A 99 -9.09 3.45 -22.57
C LEU A 99 -9.68 2.05 -22.64
N TYR A 100 -10.00 1.60 -23.85
CA TYR A 100 -10.53 0.26 -24.06
C TYR A 100 -10.08 -0.31 -25.41
N PRO A 101 -9.90 -1.64 -25.53
CA PRO A 101 -9.66 -2.26 -26.82
C PRO A 101 -10.88 -2.03 -27.73
N SER A 102 -10.71 -1.29 -28.84
CA SER A 102 -11.80 -1.04 -29.80
C SER A 102 -11.73 -1.93 -31.04
N GLY A 103 -10.59 -2.59 -31.26
CA GLY A 103 -10.38 -3.51 -32.39
C GLY A 103 -10.32 -2.83 -33.77
N ALA A 104 -9.68 -3.50 -34.73
CA ALA A 104 -9.67 -3.10 -36.13
C ALA A 104 -9.23 -4.23 -37.07
N ALA A 105 -9.65 -4.15 -38.34
CA ALA A 105 -9.18 -5.02 -39.42
C ALA A 105 -7.68 -4.89 -39.74
N SER A 106 -6.97 -3.90 -39.17
CA SER A 106 -5.58 -3.55 -39.48
C SER A 106 -4.65 -3.48 -38.25
N GLY A 107 -5.03 -4.06 -37.11
CA GLY A 107 -4.20 -4.10 -35.89
C GLY A 107 -4.92 -3.63 -34.61
N PRO A 108 -4.25 -3.66 -33.45
CA PRO A 108 -4.82 -3.18 -32.20
C PRO A 108 -5.13 -1.68 -32.31
N ARG A 109 -6.39 -1.32 -32.02
CA ARG A 109 -6.81 0.07 -31.83
C ARG A 109 -7.33 0.26 -30.41
N THR A 110 -7.06 1.43 -29.89
CA THR A 110 -7.53 1.91 -28.59
C THR A 110 -8.67 2.88 -28.83
N GLY A 111 -9.81 2.62 -28.19
CA GLY A 111 -10.84 3.64 -28.00
C GLY A 111 -10.48 4.47 -26.78
N GLU A 112 -10.66 5.78 -26.88
CA GLU A 112 -10.50 6.71 -25.77
C GLU A 112 -11.80 7.48 -25.54
N PHE A 113 -12.27 7.47 -24.30
CA PHE A 113 -13.41 8.26 -23.86
C PHE A 113 -12.96 9.25 -22.77
N ARG A 114 -12.97 10.54 -23.09
CA ARG A 114 -12.56 11.60 -22.18
C ARG A 114 -13.62 11.80 -21.10
N LEU A 115 -13.22 11.66 -19.83
CA LEU A 115 -14.09 11.86 -18.68
C LEU A 115 -14.14 13.32 -18.23
N GLY A 116 -13.05 14.07 -18.45
CA GLY A 116 -12.96 15.49 -18.07
C GLY A 116 -11.64 15.78 -17.39
N SER A 117 -11.56 16.91 -16.68
CA SER A 117 -10.35 17.35 -16.03
C SER A 117 -10.59 18.12 -14.73
N VAL A 118 -9.52 18.24 -13.94
CA VAL A 118 -9.40 19.14 -12.79
C VAL A 118 -8.33 20.17 -13.14
N ASP A 119 -8.56 21.45 -12.83
CA ASP A 119 -7.58 22.50 -13.09
C ASP A 119 -6.32 22.31 -12.22
N ALA A 120 -5.14 22.48 -12.82
CA ALA A 120 -3.86 22.37 -12.15
C ALA A 120 -3.47 23.73 -11.57
N GLU A 121 -3.88 23.97 -10.33
CA GLU A 121 -3.42 25.12 -9.54
C GLU A 121 -1.95 24.95 -9.13
N GLU A 122 -1.27 26.07 -8.83
CA GLU A 122 0.12 26.04 -8.39
C GLU A 122 0.27 25.22 -7.10
N GLY A 123 1.21 24.27 -7.10
CA GLY A 123 1.44 23.37 -5.97
C GLY A 123 0.42 22.23 -5.81
N LEU A 124 -0.64 22.19 -6.64
CA LEU A 124 -1.60 21.08 -6.63
C LEU A 124 -0.95 19.80 -7.15
N ARG A 125 -1.02 18.73 -6.35
CA ARG A 125 -0.59 17.39 -6.74
C ARG A 125 -1.80 16.47 -6.80
N VAL A 126 -2.01 15.82 -7.94
CA VAL A 126 -3.10 14.87 -8.12
C VAL A 126 -2.52 13.49 -8.33
N ARG A 127 -3.10 12.49 -7.66
CA ARG A 127 -2.81 11.07 -7.87
C ARG A 127 -4.07 10.23 -7.83
N LEU A 128 -4.08 9.09 -8.50
CA LEU A 128 -5.16 8.13 -8.42
C LEU A 128 -5.12 7.40 -7.06
N LEU A 129 -6.31 7.16 -6.50
CA LEU A 129 -6.48 6.33 -5.31
C LEU A 129 -6.61 4.86 -5.72
N PRO A 130 -6.24 3.89 -4.85
CA PRO A 130 -6.48 2.48 -5.12
C PRO A 130 -7.94 2.20 -5.51
N PRO A 131 -8.21 1.19 -6.36
CA PRO A 131 -9.58 0.86 -6.75
C PRO A 131 -10.48 0.60 -5.54
N PRO A 132 -11.71 1.16 -5.50
CA PRO A 132 -12.66 0.88 -4.43
C PRO A 132 -13.08 -0.59 -4.47
N PRO A 133 -13.29 -1.25 -3.31
CA PRO A 133 -13.64 -2.68 -3.27
C PRO A 133 -14.93 -3.05 -3.98
N ASP A 134 -15.85 -2.11 -4.18
CA ASP A 134 -17.11 -2.33 -4.89
C ASP A 134 -16.96 -2.33 -6.43
N GLY A 135 -15.80 -1.92 -6.95
CA GLY A 135 -15.53 -1.78 -8.37
C GLY A 135 -16.37 -0.73 -9.10
N CYS A 136 -17.17 0.09 -8.40
CA CYS A 136 -18.18 0.96 -9.01
C CYS A 136 -17.66 2.35 -9.43
N GLY A 137 -16.35 2.54 -9.50
CA GLY A 137 -15.77 3.81 -9.92
C GLY A 137 -14.27 3.91 -9.68
N ALA A 138 -13.75 5.10 -9.91
CA ALA A 138 -12.36 5.45 -9.62
C ALA A 138 -12.29 6.83 -8.99
N PHE A 139 -11.30 7.00 -8.12
CA PHE A 139 -11.13 8.22 -7.34
C PHE A 139 -9.71 8.76 -7.47
N ALA A 140 -9.56 10.06 -7.31
CA ALA A 140 -8.29 10.76 -7.26
C ALA A 140 -8.21 11.63 -6.01
N LEU A 141 -7.00 11.77 -5.47
CA LEU A 141 -6.70 12.69 -4.38
C LEU A 141 -5.91 13.86 -4.94
N ALA A 142 -6.48 15.06 -4.83
CA ALA A 142 -5.84 16.32 -5.19
C ALA A 142 -5.39 17.02 -3.91
N VAL A 143 -4.08 17.17 -3.72
CA VAL A 143 -3.47 17.73 -2.50
C VAL A 143 -2.97 19.13 -2.81
N GLY A 144 -3.60 20.14 -2.21
CA GLY A 144 -3.19 21.54 -2.28
C GLY A 144 -2.34 21.95 -1.07
N ALA A 145 -2.12 23.26 -0.93
CA ALA A 145 -1.30 23.82 0.16
C ALA A 145 -1.97 23.70 1.55
N GLY A 146 -3.30 23.82 1.62
CA GLY A 146 -4.03 23.86 2.90
C GLY A 146 -5.18 22.85 3.01
N GLU A 147 -5.53 22.16 1.93
CA GLU A 147 -6.60 21.16 1.91
C GLU A 147 -6.32 20.07 0.88
N SER A 148 -7.00 18.96 1.04
CA SER A 148 -6.98 17.84 0.10
C SER A 148 -8.39 17.51 -0.34
N THR A 149 -8.60 17.42 -1.64
CA THR A 149 -9.89 17.13 -2.26
C THR A 149 -9.91 15.72 -2.81
N VAL A 150 -10.96 14.96 -2.47
CA VAL A 150 -11.25 13.65 -3.07
C VAL A 150 -12.21 13.86 -4.24
N TRP A 151 -11.79 13.43 -5.42
CA TRP A 151 -12.56 13.47 -6.65
C TRP A 151 -12.99 12.07 -7.04
N ARG A 152 -14.27 11.89 -7.41
CA ARG A 152 -14.72 10.73 -8.17
C ARG A 152 -14.50 11.05 -9.65
N VAL A 153 -13.59 10.34 -10.29
CA VAL A 153 -13.18 10.62 -11.68
C VAL A 153 -13.83 9.67 -12.69
N ALA A 154 -14.28 8.49 -12.26
CA ALA A 154 -15.07 7.56 -13.05
C ALA A 154 -16.24 6.96 -12.25
N GLY A 155 -17.32 6.58 -12.93
CA GLY A 155 -18.55 6.04 -12.33
C GLY A 155 -19.53 7.11 -11.81
N GLY A 156 -19.30 8.39 -12.13
CA GLY A 156 -20.19 9.52 -11.82
C GLY A 156 -21.05 9.98 -12.99
N SER A 157 -21.73 11.12 -12.84
CA SER A 157 -22.78 11.59 -13.77
C SER A 157 -22.30 12.40 -14.98
N GLY A 158 -20.99 12.65 -15.14
CA GLY A 158 -20.51 13.44 -16.30
C GLY A 158 -19.13 14.07 -16.19
N GLY A 159 -18.21 13.46 -15.43
CA GLY A 159 -16.82 13.88 -15.27
C GLY A 159 -16.36 13.94 -13.81
N PRO A 160 -15.19 14.54 -13.53
CA PRO A 160 -14.67 14.64 -12.17
C PRO A 160 -15.65 15.35 -11.23
N GLU A 161 -16.11 14.62 -10.21
CA GLU A 161 -17.03 15.10 -9.20
C GLU A 161 -16.31 15.22 -7.85
N ARG A 162 -16.37 16.39 -7.21
CA ARG A 162 -15.80 16.59 -5.88
C ARG A 162 -16.71 15.93 -4.83
N VAL A 163 -16.20 14.90 -4.15
CA VAL A 163 -16.99 14.10 -3.18
C VAL A 163 -16.60 14.34 -1.73
N ALA A 164 -15.41 14.87 -1.46
CA ALA A 164 -14.99 15.28 -0.12
C ALA A 164 -13.88 16.35 -0.17
N VAL A 165 -13.82 17.19 0.87
CA VAL A 165 -12.70 18.11 1.13
C VAL A 165 -12.24 17.88 2.56
N VAL A 166 -10.94 17.66 2.73
CA VAL A 166 -10.31 17.39 4.02
C VAL A 166 -9.31 18.50 4.30
N PRO A 167 -9.43 19.21 5.43
CA PRO A 167 -8.42 20.20 5.83
C PRO A 167 -7.04 19.56 5.97
N GLY A 168 -5.98 20.27 5.56
CA GLY A 168 -4.60 19.79 5.61
C GLY A 168 -4.18 18.96 4.40
N ARG A 169 -2.89 18.65 4.35
CA ARG A 169 -2.30 17.80 3.31
C ARG A 169 -2.57 16.34 3.65
N CYS A 170 -3.10 15.58 2.70
CA CYS A 170 -3.44 14.18 2.89
C CYS A 170 -2.60 13.29 1.99
N SER A 171 -2.27 12.11 2.50
CA SER A 171 -1.65 11.01 1.76
C SER A 171 -2.39 9.70 2.06
N GLY A 172 -1.81 8.54 1.77
CA GLY A 172 -2.46 7.23 2.00
C GLY A 172 -3.54 6.91 0.97
N GLY A 173 -4.77 6.66 1.41
CA GLY A 173 -5.89 6.26 0.53
C GLY A 173 -6.24 4.78 0.66
N VAL A 174 -6.79 4.40 1.81
CA VAL A 174 -7.12 3.00 2.14
C VAL A 174 -8.62 2.86 2.34
N TRP A 175 -9.27 1.97 1.60
CA TRP A 175 -10.69 1.70 1.75
C TRP A 175 -10.97 0.86 3.00
N LEU A 176 -11.90 1.32 3.84
CA LEU A 176 -12.21 0.70 5.14
C LEU A 176 -13.42 -0.24 5.09
N ASP A 177 -14.22 -0.19 4.02
CA ASP A 177 -15.38 -1.03 3.83
C ASP A 177 -15.48 -1.56 2.40
N ARG A 178 -16.30 -2.62 2.23
CA ARG A 178 -16.53 -3.27 0.93
C ARG A 178 -17.35 -2.44 -0.05
N THR A 179 -18.06 -1.43 0.44
CA THR A 179 -18.97 -0.60 -0.36
C THR A 179 -18.27 0.61 -0.97
N GLY A 180 -16.96 0.76 -0.76
CA GLY A 180 -16.20 1.92 -1.26
C GLY A 180 -16.65 3.24 -0.64
N ARG A 181 -17.26 3.22 0.56
CA ARG A 181 -17.86 4.41 1.17
C ARG A 181 -16.89 5.12 2.13
N LEU A 182 -16.24 4.36 3.01
CA LEU A 182 -15.32 4.88 4.01
C LEU A 182 -13.89 4.79 3.49
N LEU A 183 -13.25 5.95 3.37
CA LEU A 183 -11.87 6.11 2.91
C LEU A 183 -11.01 6.63 4.06
N ALA A 184 -9.89 5.97 4.33
CA ALA A 184 -8.88 6.48 5.23
C ALA A 184 -7.83 7.29 4.47
N LEU A 185 -7.50 8.46 5.02
CA LEU A 185 -6.43 9.33 4.56
C LEU A 185 -5.47 9.63 5.70
N ASP A 186 -4.18 9.67 5.41
CA ASP A 186 -3.15 10.08 6.36
C ASP A 186 -3.01 11.60 6.27
N ARG A 187 -3.55 12.31 7.26
CA ARG A 187 -3.62 13.76 7.29
C ARG A 187 -2.46 14.34 8.10
N GLU A 188 -1.75 15.28 7.50
CA GLU A 188 -0.77 16.12 8.18
C GLU A 188 -1.49 17.30 8.86
N ALA A 189 -1.29 17.44 10.17
CA ALA A 189 -1.77 18.54 10.99
C ALA A 189 -0.77 18.81 12.12
N ASP A 190 -0.44 20.08 12.36
CA ASP A 190 0.47 20.51 13.45
C ASP A 190 1.83 19.78 13.44
N GLY A 191 2.36 19.49 12.25
CA GLY A 191 3.63 18.78 12.07
C GLY A 191 3.58 17.28 12.36
N ARG A 192 2.38 16.71 12.55
CA ARG A 192 2.15 15.29 12.77
C ARG A 192 1.20 14.71 11.75
N THR A 193 1.42 13.45 11.39
CA THR A 193 0.55 12.69 10.51
C THR A 193 -0.37 11.81 11.34
N LYS A 194 -1.68 11.90 11.13
CA LYS A 194 -2.68 11.02 11.75
C LYS A 194 -3.65 10.50 10.70
N ALA A 195 -4.09 9.25 10.83
CA ALA A 195 -5.10 8.71 9.93
C ALA A 195 -6.49 9.21 10.32
N VAL A 196 -7.25 9.67 9.34
CA VAL A 196 -8.66 10.07 9.47
C VAL A 196 -9.53 9.21 8.55
N ALA A 197 -10.76 8.94 8.96
CA ALA A 197 -11.77 8.32 8.12
C ALA A 197 -12.67 9.40 7.51
N VAL A 198 -12.89 9.30 6.21
CA VAL A 198 -13.74 10.18 5.39
C VAL A 198 -14.93 9.38 4.91
N ASP A 199 -16.14 9.79 5.29
CA ASP A 199 -17.38 9.15 4.88
C ASP A 199 -17.94 9.81 3.61
N LEU A 200 -17.65 9.23 2.45
CA LEU A 200 -18.09 9.73 1.15
C LEU A 200 -19.62 9.66 0.99
N GLY A 201 -20.28 8.72 1.67
CA GLY A 201 -21.74 8.58 1.67
C GLY A 201 -22.46 9.62 2.52
N ARG A 202 -21.73 10.41 3.31
CA ARG A 202 -22.24 11.53 4.11
C ARG A 202 -21.62 12.86 3.71
N GLY A 203 -21.25 13.02 2.44
CA GLY A 203 -20.69 14.28 1.92
C GLY A 203 -19.28 14.56 2.44
N GLY A 204 -18.50 13.53 2.71
CA GLY A 204 -17.09 13.66 3.12
C GLY A 204 -16.90 14.00 4.59
N VAL A 205 -17.81 13.60 5.48
CA VAL A 205 -17.64 13.81 6.94
C VAL A 205 -16.33 13.16 7.40
N VAL A 206 -15.47 13.95 8.02
CA VAL A 206 -14.16 13.53 8.51
C VAL A 206 -14.24 13.20 10.01
N SER A 207 -13.66 12.06 10.39
CA SER A 207 -13.53 11.63 11.79
C SER A 207 -12.13 11.08 12.08
N PRO A 208 -11.60 11.23 13.30
CA PRO A 208 -10.34 10.57 13.67
C PRO A 208 -10.45 9.05 13.50
N LEU A 209 -9.40 8.42 12.97
CA LEU A 209 -9.34 6.96 12.82
C LEU A 209 -8.20 6.35 13.64
N LEU A 210 -6.98 6.90 13.51
CA LEU A 210 -5.80 6.37 14.18
C LEU A 210 -4.96 7.48 14.80
N GLN A 211 -4.80 7.40 16.11
CA GLN A 211 -3.93 8.26 16.91
C GLN A 211 -3.40 7.43 18.09
N ILE A 212 -2.17 6.93 17.96
CA ILE A 212 -1.58 5.97 18.90
C ILE A 212 -0.92 6.71 20.07
N ALA A 213 -0.08 7.70 19.77
CA ALA A 213 0.46 8.66 20.73
C ALA A 213 0.22 10.09 20.24
N GLU A 214 0.35 11.08 21.10
CA GLU A 214 0.16 12.49 20.71
C GLU A 214 1.26 12.95 19.74
N ASP A 215 2.49 12.55 20.00
CA ASP A 215 3.70 12.95 19.32
C ASP A 215 4.17 11.97 18.23
N SER A 216 3.39 10.93 17.92
CA SER A 216 3.71 10.00 16.85
C SER A 216 3.24 10.44 15.47
N ASP A 217 3.83 9.90 14.42
CA ASP A 217 3.26 9.85 13.08
C ASP A 217 2.57 8.51 12.87
N ASP A 218 1.25 8.51 12.67
CA ASP A 218 0.44 7.30 12.53
C ASP A 218 -0.18 7.23 11.14
N ARG A 219 0.22 6.23 10.35
CA ARG A 219 -0.22 6.04 8.97
C ARG A 219 -0.92 4.70 8.78
N LEU A 220 -2.03 4.68 8.05
CA LEU A 220 -2.69 3.45 7.65
C LEU A 220 -2.19 3.00 6.27
N LEU A 221 -1.56 1.82 6.22
CA LEU A 221 -0.96 1.30 4.99
C LEU A 221 -1.91 0.40 4.19
N LEU A 222 -2.65 -0.47 4.88
CA LEU A 222 -3.67 -1.34 4.27
C LEU A 222 -4.77 -1.65 5.29
N ALA A 223 -5.95 -1.96 4.78
CA ALA A 223 -7.06 -2.51 5.53
C ALA A 223 -7.62 -3.73 4.80
N ALA A 224 -8.09 -4.72 5.56
CA ALA A 224 -8.85 -5.84 5.04
C ALA A 224 -10.26 -5.80 5.65
N PRO A 225 -11.24 -5.19 4.95
CA PRO A 225 -12.61 -5.03 5.46
C PRO A 225 -13.28 -6.34 5.88
N ASP A 226 -12.86 -7.48 5.31
CA ASP A 226 -13.40 -8.81 5.65
C ASP A 226 -13.07 -9.24 7.08
N SER A 227 -11.82 -9.06 7.47
CA SER A 227 -11.29 -9.52 8.76
C SER A 227 -11.24 -8.40 9.79
N GLY A 228 -11.33 -7.15 9.33
CA GLY A 228 -11.07 -5.95 10.13
C GLY A 228 -9.57 -5.69 10.34
N LEU A 229 -8.66 -6.46 9.73
CA LEU A 229 -7.22 -6.25 9.90
C LEU A 229 -6.78 -4.90 9.35
N LEU A 230 -6.03 -4.15 10.15
CA LEU A 230 -5.35 -2.90 9.76
C LEU A 230 -3.84 -3.11 9.81
N LEU A 231 -3.12 -2.69 8.77
CA LEU A 231 -1.66 -2.62 8.73
C LEU A 231 -1.25 -1.15 8.85
N ILE A 232 -0.39 -0.87 9.82
CA ILE A 232 -0.10 0.48 10.29
C ILE A 232 1.41 0.70 10.26
N ARG A 233 1.85 1.92 9.98
CA ARG A 233 3.20 2.39 10.28
C ARG A 233 3.12 3.49 11.31
N SER A 234 3.90 3.35 12.37
CA SER A 234 3.97 4.36 13.43
C SER A 234 5.32 4.32 14.14
N ASP A 235 5.74 5.48 14.63
CA ASP A 235 6.89 5.69 15.49
C ASP A 235 6.52 5.80 16.98
N ALA A 236 5.24 5.67 17.35
CA ALA A 236 4.78 5.63 18.74
C ALA A 236 5.58 4.65 19.65
N PRO A 237 6.10 3.52 19.14
CA PRO A 237 6.95 2.64 19.94
C PRO A 237 8.41 3.11 20.12
N GLY A 238 8.77 4.32 19.68
CA GLY A 238 10.09 4.94 19.78
C GLY A 238 10.87 5.00 18.46
N GLU A 239 10.44 4.29 17.42
CA GLU A 239 11.03 4.32 16.08
C GLU A 239 9.98 3.91 15.02
N PRO A 240 10.08 4.39 13.76
CA PRO A 240 9.14 4.02 12.71
C PRO A 240 9.15 2.52 12.42
N ARG A 241 8.03 1.84 12.67
CA ARG A 241 7.92 0.40 12.38
C ARG A 241 6.50 -0.03 12.02
N LEU A 242 6.39 -1.21 11.43
CA LEU A 242 5.11 -1.81 11.10
C LEU A 242 4.41 -2.35 12.35
N GLY A 243 3.13 -2.07 12.43
CA GLY A 243 2.21 -2.62 13.42
C GLY A 243 0.91 -3.07 12.78
N TRP A 244 0.05 -3.67 13.58
CA TRP A 244 -1.28 -4.08 13.15
C TRP A 244 -2.32 -3.87 14.24
N GLY A 245 -3.55 -3.64 13.80
CA GLY A 245 -4.71 -3.46 14.66
C GLY A 245 -5.95 -4.11 14.06
N VAL A 246 -7.08 -3.95 14.72
CA VAL A 246 -8.38 -4.42 14.24
C VAL A 246 -9.33 -3.23 14.24
N LEU A 247 -9.94 -2.95 13.09
CA LEU A 247 -10.88 -1.85 12.91
C LEU A 247 -12.04 -1.98 13.90
N GLY A 248 -12.33 -0.90 14.65
CA GLY A 248 -13.38 -0.87 15.67
C GLY A 248 -13.07 -1.61 16.97
N SER A 249 -11.86 -2.16 17.13
CA SER A 249 -11.44 -2.82 18.38
C SER A 249 -10.90 -1.83 19.40
N GLU A 250 -11.19 -2.06 20.67
CA GLU A 250 -10.60 -1.33 21.80
C GLU A 250 -9.18 -1.82 22.16
N ARG A 251 -8.72 -2.91 21.54
CA ARG A 251 -7.37 -3.44 21.78
C ARG A 251 -6.32 -2.50 21.17
N PRO A 252 -5.20 -2.25 21.87
CA PRO A 252 -4.14 -1.41 21.33
C PRO A 252 -3.51 -2.01 20.08
N VAL A 253 -2.96 -1.14 19.23
CA VAL A 253 -2.14 -1.54 18.09
C VAL A 253 -0.93 -2.34 18.57
N ARG A 254 -0.64 -3.43 17.87
CA ARG A 254 0.45 -4.35 18.18
C ARG A 254 1.63 -4.07 17.26
N PHE A 255 2.83 -4.04 17.83
CA PHE A 255 4.09 -3.89 17.09
C PHE A 255 5.01 -5.08 17.37
N PRO A 256 4.81 -6.22 16.69
CA PRO A 256 5.65 -7.41 16.88
C PRO A 256 7.09 -7.18 16.43
N GLU A 257 8.07 -7.68 17.18
CA GLU A 257 9.50 -7.52 16.83
C GLU A 257 9.84 -8.10 15.44
N CYS A 258 9.17 -9.17 15.01
CA CYS A 258 9.37 -9.74 13.67
C CYS A 258 9.00 -8.79 12.52
N LEU A 259 8.17 -7.78 12.78
CA LEU A 259 7.78 -6.74 11.81
C LEU A 259 8.69 -5.50 11.86
N ARG A 260 9.78 -5.55 12.64
CA ARG A 260 10.85 -4.55 12.59
C ARG A 260 11.69 -4.74 11.31
N LEU A 261 11.05 -4.43 10.19
CA LEU A 261 11.61 -4.51 8.85
C LEU A 261 11.88 -3.11 8.34
N GLU A 262 13.09 -2.88 7.87
CA GLU A 262 13.42 -1.67 7.12
C GLU A 262 12.71 -1.70 5.75
N ASP A 263 12.23 -0.54 5.31
CA ASP A 263 11.63 -0.32 3.99
C ASP A 263 10.54 -1.35 3.58
N ALA A 264 9.64 -1.68 4.51
CA ALA A 264 8.58 -2.67 4.29
C ALA A 264 7.21 -2.05 3.95
N HIS A 265 6.65 -2.40 2.79
CA HIS A 265 5.40 -1.86 2.27
C HIS A 265 4.38 -2.97 2.00
N PRO A 266 3.33 -3.09 2.83
CA PRO A 266 2.23 -4.00 2.55
C PRO A 266 1.57 -3.65 1.22
N PHE A 267 1.27 -4.67 0.40
CA PHE A 267 0.58 -4.47 -0.88
C PHE A 267 -0.62 -5.39 -1.09
N ALA A 268 -0.76 -6.48 -0.33
CA ALA A 268 -1.92 -7.36 -0.40
C ALA A 268 -2.19 -8.06 0.93
N VAL A 269 -3.47 -8.29 1.24
CA VAL A 269 -3.95 -9.08 2.39
C VAL A 269 -4.90 -10.17 1.90
N GLN A 270 -4.81 -11.35 2.48
CA GLN A 270 -5.64 -12.50 2.15
C GLN A 270 -7.11 -12.23 2.46
N PRO A 271 -8.00 -12.24 1.43
CA PRO A 271 -9.43 -12.06 1.64
C PRO A 271 -10.07 -13.32 2.24
N GLY A 272 -11.35 -13.23 2.60
CA GLY A 272 -12.14 -14.37 3.05
C GLY A 272 -11.89 -14.85 4.49
N GLN A 273 -10.97 -14.21 5.22
CA GLN A 273 -10.73 -14.48 6.65
C GLN A 273 -11.72 -13.70 7.54
N VAL A 274 -13.02 -14.00 7.39
CA VAL A 274 -14.10 -13.22 8.01
C VAL A 274 -13.95 -13.20 9.53
N LEU A 275 -13.77 -12.00 10.10
CA LEU A 275 -13.55 -11.77 11.54
C LEU A 275 -12.37 -12.55 12.14
N MET A 276 -11.40 -12.96 11.30
CA MET A 276 -10.20 -13.69 11.71
C MET A 276 -8.94 -12.96 11.24
N PRO A 277 -8.67 -11.74 11.76
CA PRO A 277 -7.51 -10.96 11.34
C PRO A 277 -6.19 -11.72 11.56
N GLU A 278 -6.11 -12.57 12.58
CA GLU A 278 -4.91 -13.33 12.92
C GLU A 278 -4.48 -14.33 11.84
N THR A 279 -5.40 -14.81 10.99
CA THR A 279 -5.10 -15.81 9.94
C THR A 279 -4.83 -15.21 8.57
N CYS A 280 -5.06 -13.90 8.39
CA CYS A 280 -4.82 -13.20 7.14
C CYS A 280 -3.35 -13.29 6.71
N GLY A 281 -3.09 -13.92 5.56
CA GLY A 281 -1.83 -13.74 4.87
C GLY A 281 -1.62 -12.29 4.46
N VAL A 282 -0.43 -11.77 4.66
CA VAL A 282 -0.03 -10.40 4.30
C VAL A 282 1.22 -10.50 3.44
N ALA A 283 1.20 -9.83 2.28
CA ALA A 283 2.34 -9.71 1.40
C ALA A 283 2.94 -8.30 1.50
N LEU A 284 4.26 -8.25 1.63
CA LEU A 284 5.05 -7.04 1.82
C LEU A 284 6.11 -6.96 0.72
N ARG A 285 6.30 -5.77 0.14
CA ARG A 285 7.56 -5.41 -0.54
C ARG A 285 8.57 -5.03 0.54
N VAL A 286 9.83 -5.45 0.41
CA VAL A 286 10.89 -5.13 1.38
C VAL A 286 12.17 -4.71 0.65
N GLY A 287 12.73 -3.54 1.00
CA GLY A 287 13.93 -2.99 0.37
C GLY A 287 13.81 -2.86 -1.16
N ASP A 288 14.93 -3.05 -1.87
CA ASP A 288 15.06 -2.89 -3.33
C ASP A 288 14.41 -4.01 -4.17
N GLY A 289 13.16 -4.36 -3.88
CA GLY A 289 12.37 -5.31 -4.66
C GLY A 289 12.25 -6.71 -4.04
N GLY A 290 12.58 -6.88 -2.76
CA GLY A 290 12.36 -8.13 -2.04
C GLY A 290 10.87 -8.39 -1.75
N LEU A 291 10.52 -9.66 -1.56
CA LEU A 291 9.18 -10.09 -1.17
C LEU A 291 9.20 -10.68 0.24
N ALA A 292 8.21 -10.36 1.06
CA ALA A 292 8.03 -11.01 2.35
C ALA A 292 6.56 -11.36 2.62
N LEU A 293 6.34 -12.49 3.29
CA LEU A 293 5.02 -12.96 3.72
C LEU A 293 4.93 -13.02 5.24
N TRP A 294 3.78 -12.67 5.78
CA TRP A 294 3.53 -12.62 7.21
C TRP A 294 2.05 -12.91 7.52
N ARG A 295 1.75 -13.32 8.76
CA ARG A 295 0.39 -13.42 9.31
C ARG A 295 0.40 -12.81 10.72
N PRO A 296 -0.69 -12.17 11.18
CA PRO A 296 -0.68 -11.62 12.53
C PRO A 296 -0.56 -12.65 13.66
N ALA A 297 -0.98 -13.89 13.44
CA ALA A 297 -0.70 -15.02 14.36
C ALA A 297 0.79 -15.43 14.38
N ASP A 298 1.53 -15.17 13.30
CA ASP A 298 2.90 -15.62 13.14
C ASP A 298 3.87 -14.64 13.83
N ARG A 299 4.82 -15.21 14.58
CA ARG A 299 5.92 -14.44 15.20
C ARG A 299 7.14 -14.34 14.27
N TYR A 300 6.96 -14.60 12.99
CA TYR A 300 8.02 -14.73 12.01
C TYR A 300 7.58 -14.16 10.66
N VAL A 301 8.51 -13.53 9.95
CA VAL A 301 8.30 -13.02 8.60
C VAL A 301 9.10 -13.88 7.62
N PHE A 302 8.43 -14.45 6.63
CA PHE A 302 9.05 -15.22 5.57
C PHE A 302 9.56 -14.29 4.48
N ARG A 303 10.87 -13.98 4.50
CA ARG A 303 11.51 -13.29 3.37
C ARG A 303 11.76 -14.28 2.25
N LEU A 304 11.32 -13.93 1.06
CA LEU A 304 11.41 -14.72 -0.16
C LEU A 304 12.20 -13.94 -1.22
N GLY A 305 12.88 -14.66 -2.11
CA GLY A 305 13.38 -14.06 -3.35
C GLY A 305 12.18 -13.64 -4.20
N ALA A 306 12.16 -12.38 -4.65
CA ALA A 306 11.17 -11.96 -5.62
C ALA A 306 11.35 -12.74 -6.94
N PRO A 307 10.26 -13.19 -7.57
CA PRO A 307 10.33 -13.78 -8.90
C PRO A 307 10.98 -12.83 -9.90
N GLU A 308 11.75 -13.38 -10.85
CA GLU A 308 12.30 -12.58 -11.94
C GLU A 308 11.18 -11.87 -12.71
N GLY A 309 11.38 -10.57 -12.98
CA GLY A 309 10.40 -9.76 -13.70
C GLY A 309 9.15 -9.38 -12.88
N TRP A 310 9.13 -9.64 -11.56
CA TRP A 310 8.00 -9.25 -10.71
C TRP A 310 7.73 -7.74 -10.77
N LEU A 311 6.46 -7.38 -10.97
CA LEU A 311 6.04 -5.98 -11.17
C LEU A 311 5.72 -5.25 -9.85
N GLY A 312 6.18 -5.79 -8.71
CA GLY A 312 6.00 -5.18 -7.39
C GLY A 312 4.55 -5.16 -6.89
N SER A 313 3.65 -5.92 -7.50
CA SER A 313 2.22 -5.96 -7.16
C SER A 313 1.73 -7.40 -7.07
N GLY A 314 0.52 -7.60 -6.56
CA GLY A 314 -0.08 -8.92 -6.48
C GLY A 314 -1.38 -8.94 -5.70
N LEU A 315 -2.02 -10.10 -5.69
CA LEU A 315 -3.30 -10.32 -5.05
C LEU A 315 -3.31 -11.66 -4.34
N TRP A 316 -3.94 -11.71 -3.18
CA TRP A 316 -4.22 -12.97 -2.52
C TRP A 316 -5.56 -13.52 -3.00
N THR A 317 -5.61 -14.82 -3.23
CA THR A 317 -6.85 -15.56 -3.37
C THR A 317 -7.43 -15.91 -1.99
N PRO A 318 -8.75 -16.16 -1.88
CA PRO A 318 -9.35 -16.58 -0.61
C PRO A 318 -8.74 -17.87 -0.05
N ASP A 319 -8.32 -18.81 -0.92
CA ASP A 319 -7.67 -20.07 -0.56
C ASP A 319 -6.20 -19.93 -0.09
N GLY A 320 -5.66 -18.71 -0.06
CA GLY A 320 -4.33 -18.46 0.49
C GLY A 320 -3.20 -18.69 -0.52
N ARG A 321 -3.45 -18.41 -1.80
CA ARG A 321 -2.42 -18.29 -2.83
C ARG A 321 -2.17 -16.82 -3.13
N LEU A 322 -0.91 -16.42 -3.11
CA LEU A 322 -0.46 -15.10 -3.54
C LEU A 322 -0.09 -15.17 -5.02
N CYS A 323 -0.86 -14.47 -5.84
CA CYS A 323 -0.62 -14.33 -7.27
C CYS A 323 0.19 -13.06 -7.54
N LEU A 324 1.34 -13.20 -8.18
CA LEU A 324 2.29 -12.14 -8.47
C LEU A 324 2.45 -11.98 -9.99
N PRO A 325 1.91 -10.91 -10.57
CA PRO A 325 2.15 -10.57 -11.97
C PRO A 325 3.63 -10.28 -12.23
N TYR A 326 4.17 -10.84 -13.31
CA TYR A 326 5.55 -10.65 -13.71
C TYR A 326 5.67 -10.56 -15.24
N ALA A 327 6.70 -9.86 -15.72
CA ALA A 327 7.03 -9.77 -17.14
C ALA A 327 8.54 -9.97 -17.34
N THR A 328 8.91 -10.88 -18.23
CA THR A 328 10.28 -11.11 -18.71
C THR A 328 10.33 -11.06 -20.24
N PRO A 329 11.51 -10.99 -20.87
CA PRO A 329 11.61 -11.06 -22.33
C PRO A 329 10.99 -12.33 -22.94
N GLY A 330 10.99 -13.45 -22.21
CA GLY A 330 10.38 -14.70 -22.66
C GLY A 330 8.90 -14.86 -22.31
N VAL A 331 8.42 -14.17 -21.27
CA VAL A 331 7.03 -14.21 -20.79
C VAL A 331 6.56 -12.78 -20.55
N PRO A 332 6.02 -12.08 -21.57
CA PRO A 332 5.68 -10.67 -21.46
C PRO A 332 4.49 -10.39 -20.53
N CYS A 333 3.66 -11.41 -20.28
CA CYS A 333 2.55 -11.38 -19.34
C CYS A 333 2.44 -12.74 -18.63
N GLY A 334 2.81 -12.79 -17.36
CA GLY A 334 2.78 -14.00 -16.55
C GLY A 334 2.27 -13.73 -15.13
N VAL A 335 1.79 -14.79 -14.48
CA VAL A 335 1.42 -14.77 -13.06
C VAL A 335 2.06 -15.97 -12.39
N VAL A 336 2.89 -15.71 -11.37
CA VAL A 336 3.42 -16.77 -10.52
C VAL A 336 2.60 -16.85 -9.23
N SER A 337 2.30 -18.06 -8.79
CA SER A 337 1.50 -18.30 -7.59
C SER A 337 2.36 -18.90 -6.48
N LEU A 338 2.36 -18.26 -5.32
CA LEU A 338 3.02 -18.72 -4.10
C LEU A 338 1.97 -19.11 -3.06
N SER A 339 2.30 -20.06 -2.19
CA SER A 339 1.49 -20.35 -1.01
C SER A 339 2.18 -19.78 0.21
N GLN A 340 1.41 -19.35 1.22
CA GLN A 340 2.00 -18.96 2.48
C GLN A 340 2.70 -20.16 3.15
N PRO A 341 4.00 -20.05 3.48
CA PRO A 341 4.68 -21.10 4.23
C PRO A 341 4.04 -21.30 5.61
N ALA A 342 4.08 -22.53 6.12
CA ALA A 342 3.67 -22.81 7.49
C ALA A 342 4.73 -22.27 8.47
N ALA A 343 4.28 -21.54 9.49
CA ALA A 343 5.13 -21.10 10.60
C ALA A 343 5.80 -22.31 11.27
N PRO A 344 7.12 -22.24 11.58
CA PRO A 344 7.74 -23.26 12.40
C PRO A 344 7.04 -23.28 13.78
N PRO A 345 6.87 -24.46 14.40
CA PRO A 345 6.30 -24.52 15.74
C PRO A 345 7.16 -23.71 16.71
N PRO A 346 6.54 -23.06 17.72
CA PRO A 346 7.31 -22.34 18.72
C PRO A 346 8.32 -23.28 19.38
N PRO A 347 9.55 -22.82 19.67
CA PRO A 347 10.54 -23.66 20.33
C PRO A 347 9.96 -24.16 21.66
N VAL A 348 9.90 -25.48 21.83
CA VAL A 348 9.51 -26.09 23.10
C VAL A 348 10.57 -25.71 24.12
N ARG A 349 10.22 -24.87 25.09
CA ARG A 349 11.05 -24.68 26.28
C ARG A 349 11.02 -25.99 27.05
N VAL A 350 12.08 -26.77 26.92
CA VAL A 350 12.33 -27.89 27.84
C VAL A 350 12.78 -27.24 29.13
N ASP A 351 11.93 -27.30 30.16
CA ASP A 351 12.34 -26.87 31.49
C ASP A 351 13.62 -27.64 31.87
N PRO A 352 14.64 -26.97 32.42
CA PRO A 352 15.82 -27.66 32.90
C PRO A 352 15.38 -28.77 33.86
N PRO A 353 15.98 -29.98 33.79
CA PRO A 353 15.61 -31.07 34.68
C PRO A 353 15.67 -30.57 36.12
N PRO A 354 14.68 -30.92 36.97
CA PRO A 354 14.65 -30.46 38.34
C PRO A 354 15.99 -30.77 38.99
N ALA A 355 16.56 -29.78 39.68
CA ALA A 355 17.83 -29.94 40.39
C ALA A 355 17.75 -31.24 41.23
N PRO A 356 18.77 -32.12 41.17
CA PRO A 356 18.75 -33.35 41.93
C PRO A 356 18.48 -32.99 43.39
N ALA A 357 17.44 -33.59 43.97
CA ALA A 357 17.10 -33.38 45.36
C ALA A 357 18.36 -33.62 46.21
N PRO A 358 18.68 -32.74 47.19
CA PRO A 358 19.82 -32.95 48.05
C PRO A 358 19.71 -34.35 48.66
N ARG A 359 20.71 -35.20 48.41
CA ARG A 359 20.76 -36.54 49.01
C ARG A 359 20.65 -36.35 50.52
N PRO A 360 19.75 -37.06 51.21
CA PRO A 360 19.73 -37.04 52.67
C PRO A 360 21.11 -37.42 53.16
N VAL A 361 21.77 -36.50 53.83
CA VAL A 361 23.02 -36.79 54.54
C VAL A 361 22.63 -37.76 55.66
N PRO A 362 23.20 -38.97 55.72
CA PRO A 362 22.97 -39.86 56.84
C PRO A 362 23.28 -39.11 58.15
N LEU A 363 22.46 -39.27 59.18
CA LEU A 363 22.57 -38.53 60.46
C LEU A 363 23.97 -38.62 61.10
N GLN A 364 24.77 -39.62 60.72
CA GLN A 364 26.16 -39.84 61.15
C GLN A 364 27.19 -38.89 60.52
N GLN A 365 26.80 -38.12 59.49
CA GLN A 365 27.63 -37.13 58.79
C GLN A 365 27.12 -35.69 58.99
N ALA A 366 26.12 -35.48 59.86
CA ALA A 366 25.74 -34.15 60.30
C ALA A 366 26.80 -33.63 61.29
N PRO A 367 27.41 -32.47 61.06
CA PRO A 367 28.34 -31.87 62.01
C PRO A 367 27.55 -31.51 63.29
N LEU A 368 27.82 -32.25 64.37
CA LEU A 368 27.57 -31.80 65.73
C LEU A 368 28.90 -31.24 66.24
N GLY A 369 29.07 -29.92 66.14
CA GLY A 369 30.29 -29.22 66.56
C GLY A 369 31.00 -28.53 65.41
#